data_AF-A0A954EX13-F1
#
_entry.id   AF-A0A954EX13-F1
#
_cell.length_a   1.000
_cell.length_b   1.000
_cell.length_c   1.000
_cell.angle_alpha   90.00
_cell.angle_beta   90.00
_cell.angle_gamma   90.00
#
_symmetry.space_group_name_H-M   'P 1'
#
loop_
_entity.id
_entity.type
_entity.pdbx_description
1 polymer ?
#
loop_
_entity_poly.entity_id
_entity_poly.type
_entity_poly.pdbx_seq_one_letter_code
_entity_poly.pdbx_strand_id
1 'polypeptide(L)'
;MSSNLTLTVRGHTVRVLDGHYTSEGKPTSAAEQFAEKIIAKLPTIKKFATQQLLETFNDVWAEDEVDELTPEQFAANLTSPKIVLADELGAASIYFSDSDMFGGHLIDVWINKGKIADASLQG
;
A
#
# COMPACT_ATOMS: atom_id res chain seq x y z
N MET A 1 12.47 -7.16 -21.65
CA MET A 1 12.32 -5.79 -21.13
C MET A 1 11.03 -5.77 -20.34
N SER A 2 11.11 -5.69 -19.01
CA SER A 2 9.91 -5.50 -18.18
C SER A 2 9.42 -4.08 -18.39
N SER A 3 8.18 -3.95 -18.84
CA SER A 3 7.57 -2.65 -19.11
C SER A 3 6.76 -2.25 -17.88
N ASN A 4 7.26 -1.29 -17.11
CA ASN A 4 6.50 -0.72 -15.99
C ASN A 4 5.70 0.47 -16.50
N LEU A 5 4.37 0.42 -16.40
CA LEU A 5 3.52 1.57 -16.69
C LEU A 5 3.06 2.23 -15.39
N THR A 6 2.92 3.54 -15.46
CA THR A 6 2.33 4.34 -14.39
C THR A 6 1.06 4.98 -14.93
N LEU A 7 -0.02 4.88 -14.17
CA LEU A 7 -1.31 5.47 -14.49
C LEU A 7 -1.83 6.27 -13.29
N THR A 8 -2.62 7.30 -13.57
CA THR A 8 -3.27 8.13 -12.55
C THR A 8 -4.74 7.77 -12.48
N VAL A 9 -5.19 7.24 -11.35
CA VAL A 9 -6.60 6.91 -11.10
C VAL A 9 -7.08 7.69 -9.88
N ARG A 10 -8.11 8.52 -10.05
CA ARG A 10 -8.65 9.41 -8.99
C ARG A 10 -7.58 10.22 -8.24
N GLY A 11 -6.53 10.66 -8.95
CA GLY A 11 -5.41 11.41 -8.37
C GLY A 11 -4.34 10.57 -7.67
N HIS A 12 -4.50 9.24 -7.62
CA HIS A 12 -3.48 8.32 -7.11
C HIS A 12 -2.60 7.79 -8.23
N THR A 13 -1.30 7.74 -7.97
CA THR A 13 -0.33 7.10 -8.86
C THR A 13 -0.37 5.59 -8.64
N VAL A 14 -0.64 4.85 -9.70
CA VAL A 14 -0.68 3.39 -9.71
C VAL A 14 0.38 2.88 -10.68
N ARG A 15 1.31 2.08 -10.17
CA ARG A 15 2.25 1.34 -11.01
C ARG A 15 1.64 -0.01 -11.35
N VAL A 16 1.76 -0.41 -12.61
CA VAL A 16 1.36 -1.73 -13.08
C VAL A 16 2.63 -2.47 -13.43
N LEU A 17 2.79 -3.69 -12.92
CA LEU A 17 3.86 -4.59 -13.30
C LEU A 17 3.45 -5.44 -14.51
N ASP A 18 4.42 -6.13 -15.12
CA ASP A 18 4.22 -6.91 -16.35
C ASP A 18 2.98 -7.83 -16.28
N GLY A 19 2.20 -7.92 -17.36
CA GLY A 19 1.08 -8.89 -17.46
C GLY A 19 -0.32 -8.28 -17.50
N HIS A 20 -0.46 -6.97 -17.29
CA HIS A 20 -1.75 -6.28 -17.28
C HIS A 20 -1.90 -5.23 -18.39
N TYR A 21 -1.39 -5.53 -19.58
CA TYR A 21 -1.40 -4.63 -20.73
C TYR A 21 -2.18 -5.15 -21.93
N THR A 22 -2.79 -4.23 -22.66
CA THR A 22 -3.25 -4.48 -24.03
C THR A 22 -2.06 -4.55 -24.99
N SER A 23 -2.28 -5.07 -26.20
CA SER A 23 -1.28 -5.06 -27.28
C SER A 23 -0.78 -3.67 -27.68
N GLU A 24 -1.48 -2.62 -27.24
CA GLU A 24 -1.12 -1.21 -27.46
C GLU A 24 -0.24 -0.64 -26.33
N GLY A 25 0.16 -1.45 -25.35
CA GLY A 25 0.93 -0.97 -24.20
C GLY A 25 0.13 -0.06 -23.27
N LYS A 26 -1.19 -0.27 -23.17
CA LYS A 26 -2.07 0.41 -22.21
C LYS A 26 -2.49 -0.57 -21.12
N PRO A 27 -2.75 -0.12 -19.88
CA PRO A 27 -3.39 -0.95 -18.86
C PRO A 27 -4.70 -1.56 -19.38
N THR A 28 -4.97 -2.81 -19.02
CA THR A 28 -6.26 -3.44 -19.32
C THR A 28 -7.38 -2.82 -18.47
N SER A 29 -8.63 -2.89 -18.94
CA SER A 29 -9.78 -2.45 -18.13
C SER A 29 -9.91 -3.22 -16.81
N ALA A 30 -9.40 -4.46 -16.74
CA ALA A 30 -9.36 -5.22 -15.50
C ALA A 30 -8.40 -4.60 -14.47
N ALA A 31 -7.22 -4.13 -14.92
CA ALA A 31 -6.26 -3.45 -14.07
C ALA A 31 -6.79 -2.08 -13.58
N GLU A 32 -7.44 -1.32 -14.44
CA GLU A 32 -8.10 -0.06 -14.06
C GLU A 32 -9.21 -0.30 -13.02
N GLN A 33 -10.09 -1.28 -13.25
CA GLN A 33 -11.14 -1.65 -12.29
C GLN A 33 -10.56 -2.15 -10.97
N PHE A 34 -9.43 -2.85 -11.00
CA PHE A 34 -8.77 -3.31 -9.79
C PHE A 34 -8.14 -2.16 -9.01
N ALA A 35 -7.45 -1.24 -9.69
CA ALA A 35 -6.92 -0.02 -9.09
C ALA A 35 -8.03 0.82 -8.42
N GLU A 36 -9.15 1.02 -9.11
CA GLU A 36 -10.35 1.69 -8.59
C GLU A 36 -10.86 1.03 -7.29
N LYS A 37 -10.92 -0.31 -7.26
CA LYS A 37 -11.32 -1.07 -6.06
C LYS A 37 -10.33 -0.91 -4.91
N ILE A 38 -9.03 -0.87 -5.19
CA ILE A 38 -8.00 -0.65 -4.16
C ILE A 38 -8.14 0.76 -3.59
N ILE A 39 -8.24 1.77 -4.46
CA ILE A 39 -8.38 3.18 -4.06
C ILE A 39 -9.60 3.38 -3.17
N ALA A 40 -10.75 2.82 -3.55
CA ALA A 40 -11.96 2.85 -2.73
C ALA A 40 -11.81 2.17 -1.37
N LYS A 41 -10.88 1.22 -1.23
CA LYS A 41 -10.60 0.48 0.00
C LYS A 41 -9.43 1.05 0.82
N LEU A 42 -8.78 2.13 0.38
CA LEU A 42 -7.65 2.72 1.11
C LEU A 42 -7.92 2.98 2.60
N PRO A 43 -9.10 3.49 3.03
CA PRO A 43 -9.39 3.63 4.45
C PRO A 43 -9.38 2.30 5.22
N THR A 44 -9.93 1.24 4.62
CA THR A 44 -9.93 -0.12 5.20
C THR A 44 -8.53 -0.71 5.23
N ILE A 45 -7.73 -0.47 4.18
CA ILE A 45 -6.33 -0.91 4.10
C ILE A 45 -5.50 -0.25 5.19
N LYS A 46 -5.64 1.07 5.38
CA LYS A 46 -4.97 1.80 6.47
C LYS A 46 -5.34 1.24 7.83
N LYS A 47 -6.64 1.03 8.08
CA LYS A 47 -7.12 0.45 9.33
C LYS A 47 -6.48 -0.91 9.60
N PHE A 48 -6.38 -1.76 8.58
CA PHE A 48 -5.75 -3.08 8.70
C PHE A 48 -4.26 -2.95 9.07
N ALA A 49 -3.51 -2.11 8.37
CA ALA A 49 -2.08 -1.88 8.66
C ALA A 49 -1.87 -1.36 10.10
N THR A 50 -2.70 -0.40 10.54
CA THR A 50 -2.69 0.08 11.93
C THR A 50 -2.92 -1.04 12.92
N GLN A 51 -3.93 -1.88 12.70
CA GLN A 51 -4.24 -2.99 13.62
C GLN A 51 -3.11 -4.00 13.72
N GLN A 52 -2.33 -4.18 12.65
CA GLN A 52 -1.26 -5.17 12.60
C GLN A 52 0.07 -4.64 13.15
N LEU A 53 0.37 -3.35 12.96
CA LEU A 53 1.70 -2.80 13.21
C LEU A 53 1.77 -1.85 14.42
N LEU A 54 0.63 -1.42 14.97
CA LEU A 54 0.61 -0.48 16.09
C LEU A 54 1.31 -1.04 17.33
N GLU A 55 1.00 -2.28 17.71
CA GLU A 55 1.62 -2.93 18.88
C GLU A 55 3.13 -3.04 18.67
N THR A 56 3.57 -3.46 17.48
CA THR A 56 5.00 -3.49 17.16
C THR A 56 5.65 -2.12 17.26
N PHE A 57 4.99 -1.05 16.80
CA PHE A 57 5.52 0.30 16.95
C PHE A 57 5.63 0.69 18.42
N ASN A 58 4.56 0.60 19.20
CA ASN A 58 4.56 1.01 20.60
C ASN A 58 5.55 0.18 21.45
N ASP A 59 5.70 -1.10 21.18
CA ASP A 59 6.55 -1.98 21.99
C ASP A 59 8.05 -1.90 21.63
N VAL A 60 8.36 -1.60 20.37
CA VAL A 60 9.74 -1.74 19.84
C VAL A 60 10.33 -0.42 19.35
N TRP A 61 9.49 0.50 18.85
CA TRP A 61 9.93 1.71 18.15
C TRP A 61 9.58 3.01 18.86
N ALA A 62 8.63 2.99 19.80
CA ALA A 62 8.42 4.11 20.72
C ALA A 62 9.61 4.19 21.68
N GLU A 63 10.65 4.94 21.28
CA GLU A 63 11.80 5.27 22.13
C GLU A 63 11.40 6.29 23.21
N ASP A 64 12.25 6.53 24.22
CA ASP A 64 11.98 7.43 25.35
C ASP A 64 11.57 8.88 24.97
N GLU A 65 11.82 9.31 23.73
CA GLU A 65 11.43 10.63 23.19
C GLU A 65 10.19 10.61 22.26
N VAL A 66 9.67 9.41 21.93
CA VAL A 66 8.52 9.22 21.04
C VAL A 66 7.39 8.56 21.81
N ASP A 67 6.32 9.31 22.05
CA ASP A 67 5.15 8.79 22.74
C ASP A 67 4.51 7.62 21.96
N GLU A 68 3.97 6.65 22.71
CA GLU A 68 3.07 5.64 22.17
C GLU A 68 1.93 6.31 21.38
N LEU A 69 1.58 5.72 20.23
CA LEU A 69 0.52 6.23 19.39
C LEU A 69 -0.81 5.55 19.71
N THR A 70 -1.90 6.29 19.58
CA THR A 70 -3.23 5.70 19.44
C THR A 70 -3.42 5.16 18.02
N PRO A 71 -4.40 4.27 17.79
CA PRO A 71 -4.75 3.82 16.44
C PRO A 71 -5.02 4.97 15.47
N GLU A 72 -5.68 6.04 15.93
CA GLU A 72 -6.00 7.22 15.12
C GLU A 72 -4.74 7.99 14.71
N GLN A 73 -3.80 8.17 15.63
CA GLN A 73 -2.53 8.85 15.36
C GLN A 73 -1.67 8.04 14.39
N PHE A 74 -1.54 6.73 14.62
CA PHE A 74 -0.81 5.84 13.73
C PHE A 74 -1.42 5.83 12.32
N ALA A 75 -2.75 5.70 12.21
CA ALA A 75 -3.45 5.74 10.92
C ALA A 75 -3.31 7.08 10.19
N ALA A 76 -3.20 8.19 10.93
CA ALA A 76 -2.97 9.52 10.37
C ALA A 76 -1.56 9.66 9.77
N ASN A 77 -0.56 8.98 10.34
CA ASN A 77 0.80 8.95 9.81
C ASN A 77 0.95 8.13 8.53
N LEU A 78 0.03 7.18 8.26
CA LEU A 78 -0.02 6.45 6.98
C LEU A 78 -0.45 7.37 5.85
N THR A 79 0.50 7.91 5.09
CA THR A 79 0.26 8.92 4.04
C THR A 79 0.80 8.49 2.68
N SER A 80 0.48 9.27 1.65
CA SER A 80 1.05 9.14 0.29
C SER A 80 1.03 7.71 -0.27
N PRO A 81 -0.15 7.04 -0.35
CA PRO A 81 -0.23 5.66 -0.80
C PRO A 81 0.31 5.52 -2.23
N LYS A 82 1.25 4.59 -2.41
CA LYS A 82 1.75 4.15 -3.70
C LYS A 82 1.23 2.76 -3.98
N ILE A 83 0.44 2.61 -5.04
CA ILE A 83 -0.20 1.34 -5.39
C ILE A 83 0.63 0.69 -6.49
N VAL A 84 0.98 -0.57 -6.30
CA VAL A 84 1.68 -1.39 -7.30
C VAL A 84 0.85 -2.63 -7.58
N LEU A 85 0.24 -2.71 -8.76
CA LEU A 85 -0.44 -3.91 -9.22
C LEU A 85 0.60 -4.93 -9.66
N ALA A 86 0.56 -6.12 -9.08
CA ALA A 86 1.44 -7.22 -9.45
C ALA A 86 1.07 -7.81 -10.81
N ASP A 87 1.89 -8.73 -11.30
CA ASP A 87 1.63 -9.51 -12.51
C ASP A 87 0.47 -10.50 -12.33
N GLU A 88 0.32 -11.05 -11.13
CA GLU A 88 -0.81 -11.88 -10.75
C GLU A 88 -2.10 -11.06 -10.62
N LEU A 89 -3.14 -11.47 -11.35
CA LEU A 89 -4.43 -10.80 -11.32
C LEU A 89 -5.03 -10.78 -9.91
N GLY A 90 -5.33 -9.56 -9.45
CA GLY A 90 -5.90 -9.36 -8.12
C GLY A 90 -4.86 -9.31 -7.01
N ALA A 91 -3.57 -9.29 -7.34
CA ALA A 91 -2.49 -9.09 -6.40
C ALA A 91 -1.90 -7.68 -6.51
N ALA A 92 -1.57 -7.06 -5.37
CA ALA A 92 -1.01 -5.70 -5.34
C ALA A 92 -0.30 -5.41 -4.02
N SER A 93 0.73 -4.57 -4.06
CA SER A 93 1.34 -3.95 -2.88
C SER A 93 0.87 -2.50 -2.75
N ILE A 94 0.60 -2.07 -1.52
CA ILE A 94 0.26 -0.69 -1.19
C ILE A 94 1.25 -0.19 -0.17
N TYR A 95 2.14 0.68 -0.64
CA TYR A 95 3.14 1.29 0.22
C TYR A 95 2.61 2.59 0.80
N PHE A 96 2.77 2.75 2.11
CA PHE A 96 2.52 4.01 2.80
C PHE A 96 3.83 4.63 3.24
N SER A 97 3.90 5.95 3.13
CA SER A 97 4.83 6.73 3.95
C SER A 97 4.29 6.71 5.37
N ASP A 98 5.15 6.54 6.35
CA ASP A 98 4.82 6.36 7.76
C ASP A 98 5.31 7.53 8.63
N SER A 99 5.81 8.61 8.02
CA SER A 99 6.40 9.76 8.72
C SER A 99 7.58 9.38 9.61
N ASP A 100 8.39 8.42 9.18
CA ASP A 100 9.58 7.91 9.88
C ASP A 100 9.28 7.17 11.20
N MET A 101 8.03 6.71 11.41
CA MET A 101 7.65 5.86 12.55
C MET A 101 8.55 4.63 12.68
N PHE A 102 8.96 4.01 11.57
CA PHE A 102 9.79 2.81 11.56
C PHE A 102 11.22 3.08 11.10
N GLY A 103 11.77 4.26 11.41
CA GLY A 103 13.20 4.55 11.20
C GLY A 103 13.66 4.37 9.75
N GLY A 104 12.81 4.76 8.79
CA GLY A 104 13.09 4.67 7.35
C GLY A 104 12.60 3.39 6.65
N HIS A 105 11.97 2.46 7.36
CA HIS A 105 11.25 1.35 6.71
C HIS A 105 9.94 1.82 6.10
N LEU A 106 9.54 1.22 4.98
CA LEU A 106 8.24 1.44 4.37
C LEU A 106 7.24 0.42 4.90
N ILE A 107 6.00 0.85 5.09
CA ILE A 107 4.89 -0.07 5.37
C ILE A 107 4.35 -0.56 4.02
N ASP A 108 4.37 -1.87 3.80
CA ASP A 108 3.74 -2.54 2.65
C ASP A 108 2.53 -3.35 3.11
N VAL A 109 1.38 -3.04 2.52
CA VAL A 109 0.18 -3.89 2.64
C VAL A 109 0.04 -4.73 1.37
N TRP A 110 0.15 -6.05 1.53
CA TRP A 110 -0.04 -7.01 0.46
C TRP A 110 -1.52 -7.35 0.28
N ILE A 111 -1.98 -7.26 -0.96
CA ILE A 111 -3.27 -7.75 -1.44
C ILE A 111 -3.03 -9.01 -2.26
N ASN A 112 -3.77 -10.06 -1.95
CA ASN A 112 -3.81 -11.30 -2.71
C ASN A 112 -5.25 -11.64 -3.09
N LYS A 113 -5.50 -11.95 -4.36
CA LYS A 113 -6.84 -12.28 -4.90
C LYS A 113 -7.92 -11.26 -4.48
N GLY A 114 -7.57 -9.98 -4.48
CA GLY A 114 -8.45 -8.84 -4.18
C GLY A 114 -8.78 -8.65 -2.70
N LYS A 115 -8.10 -9.37 -1.79
CA LYS A 115 -8.25 -9.27 -0.34
C LYS A 115 -6.94 -8.84 0.31
N ILE A 116 -7.04 -8.06 1.37
CA ILE A 116 -5.89 -7.71 2.21
C ILE A 116 -5.39 -9.00 2.86
N ALA A 117 -4.11 -9.31 2.66
CA ALA A 117 -3.50 -10.55 3.11
C ALA A 117 -2.53 -10.33 4.27
N ASP A 118 -1.74 -9.25 4.22
CA ASP A 118 -0.71 -8.96 5.21
C ASP A 118 -0.32 -7.47 5.17
N ALA A 119 0.27 -6.97 6.26
CA ALA A 119 0.96 -5.69 6.35
C ALA A 119 2.28 -5.89 7.10
N SER A 120 3.37 -5.43 6.50
CA SER A 120 4.73 -5.67 6.98
C SER A 120 5.61 -4.44 6.75
N LEU A 121 6.75 -4.43 7.45
CA LEU A 121 7.81 -3.45 7.22
C LEU A 121 8.74 -3.96 6.10
N GLN A 122 9.10 -3.07 5.18
CA GLN A 122 10.01 -3.33 4.06
C GLN A 122 11.17 -2.33 4.11
N GLY A 123 12.41 -2.81 4.03
CA GLY A 123 13.64 -2.00 4.11
C GLY A 123 14.87 -2.77 3.66
#